data_AF-A0A6C0IML1-F1
#
_entry.id   AF-A0A6C0IML1-F1
#
_cell.length_a   1.000
_cell.length_b   1.000
_cell.length_c   1.000
_cell.angle_alpha   90.00
_cell.angle_beta   90.00
_cell.angle_gamma   90.00
#
_symmetry.space_group_name_H-M   'P 1'
#
loop_
_entity.id
_entity.type
_entity.pdbx_description
1 polymer ?
#
loop_
_entity_poly.entity_id
_entity_poly.type
_entity_poly.pdbx_seq_one_letter_code
_entity_poly.pdbx_strand_id
1 'polypeptide(L)'
;MKQRQSDASQKFDIAVGFCLEFYRSIMAAFLIMFVPQKCGVDVCQTTENMLAGKSQLYDAAGSINIVTFLAFMFLYYVEIRRENKMIDYLEMNRELPKDNESVGEALVKLDKSKQDELHGLDHEYRYAGYVAMFMFVTNTGLSSVPILQHTLDTKTYTVLLTNVLFIASKLHEVYSIVNTKEHVFYSAYLTERQQFNDIDPDVLTPAVAESEEDNLVSTENVTVEETKEEV
;
A
#
# COMPACT_ATOMS: atom_id res chain seq x y z
N MET A 1 16.81 -16.57 12.44
CA MET A 1 15.56 -16.82 13.20
C MET A 1 14.39 -16.41 12.30
N LYS A 2 13.56 -17.35 11.85
CA LYS A 2 12.44 -17.09 10.92
C LYS A 2 11.39 -16.21 11.62
N GLN A 3 11.37 -14.90 11.35
CA GLN A 3 10.32 -14.00 11.87
C GLN A 3 9.01 -14.32 11.14
N ARG A 4 8.18 -15.18 11.73
CA ARG A 4 6.86 -15.54 11.22
C ARG A 4 5.86 -14.47 11.67
N GLN A 5 5.65 -13.43 10.85
CA GLN A 5 4.54 -12.51 11.08
C GLN A 5 3.24 -13.25 10.78
N SER A 6 2.39 -13.46 11.80
CA SER A 6 1.13 -14.19 11.68
C SER A 6 0.19 -13.54 10.65
N ASP A 7 -0.42 -14.34 9.77
CA ASP A 7 -1.33 -13.89 8.71
C ASP A 7 -2.47 -13.00 9.23
N ALA A 8 -2.92 -13.24 10.48
CA ALA A 8 -3.95 -12.41 11.13
C ALA A 8 -3.47 -10.97 11.42
N SER A 9 -2.20 -10.79 11.78
CA SER A 9 -1.59 -9.45 11.95
C SER A 9 -1.47 -8.74 10.62
N GLN A 10 -1.05 -9.45 9.57
CA GLN A 10 -0.93 -8.87 8.23
C GLN A 10 -2.30 -8.44 7.69
N LYS A 11 -3.35 -9.27 7.86
CA LYS A 11 -4.72 -8.93 7.48
C LYS A 11 -5.29 -7.74 8.27
N PHE A 12 -4.90 -7.60 9.55
CA PHE A 12 -5.27 -6.44 10.36
C PHE A 12 -4.59 -5.15 9.88
N ASP A 13 -3.28 -5.20 9.59
CA ASP A 13 -2.53 -4.05 9.08
C ASP A 13 -3.09 -3.57 7.73
N ILE A 14 -3.44 -4.51 6.84
CA ILE A 14 -4.16 -4.23 5.59
C ILE A 14 -5.50 -3.53 5.86
N ALA A 15 -6.30 -4.02 6.81
CA ALA A 15 -7.60 -3.44 7.13
C ALA A 15 -7.47 -1.99 7.66
N VAL A 16 -6.46 -1.72 8.49
CA VAL A 16 -6.18 -0.37 9.01
C VAL A 16 -5.71 0.55 7.87
N GLY A 17 -4.79 0.08 7.03
CA GLY A 17 -4.32 0.82 5.86
C GLY A 17 -5.45 1.19 4.92
N PHE A 18 -6.29 0.21 4.57
CA PHE A 18 -7.49 0.41 3.76
C PHE A 18 -8.45 1.44 4.33
N CYS A 19 -8.73 1.41 5.65
CA CYS A 19 -9.62 2.41 6.27
C CYS A 19 -9.10 3.85 6.09
N LEU A 20 -7.79 4.05 6.23
CA LEU A 20 -7.17 5.37 6.06
C LEU A 20 -7.20 5.82 4.59
N GLU A 21 -6.95 4.91 3.65
CA GLU A 21 -7.03 5.19 2.22
C GLU A 21 -8.46 5.49 1.77
N PHE A 22 -9.44 4.72 2.26
CA PHE A 22 -10.85 4.94 2.00
C PHE A 22 -11.28 6.34 2.45
N TYR A 23 -10.93 6.74 3.68
CA TYR A 23 -11.19 8.10 4.17
C TYR A 23 -10.57 9.18 3.25
N ARG A 24 -9.31 9.02 2.87
CA ARG A 24 -8.62 9.97 1.97
C ARG A 24 -9.28 10.03 0.59
N SER A 25 -9.72 8.89 0.07
CA SER A 25 -10.40 8.80 -1.24
C SER A 25 -11.72 9.56 -1.26
N ILE A 26 -12.49 9.54 -0.18
CA ILE A 26 -13.73 10.33 -0.05
C ILE A 26 -13.40 11.83 -0.12
N MET A 27 -12.45 12.28 0.70
CA MET A 27 -12.11 13.70 0.81
C MET A 27 -11.59 14.28 -0.52
N ALA A 28 -10.92 13.46 -1.32
CA ALA A 28 -10.29 13.90 -2.55
C ALA A 28 -11.08 13.58 -3.83
N ALA A 29 -12.01 12.62 -3.81
CA ALA A 29 -12.95 12.42 -4.90
C ALA A 29 -14.01 13.53 -4.91
N PHE A 30 -14.55 13.89 -3.74
CA PHE A 30 -15.60 14.88 -3.59
C PHE A 30 -15.06 16.31 -3.33
N LEU A 31 -14.20 16.80 -4.23
CA LEU A 31 -13.58 18.12 -4.11
C LEU A 31 -14.61 19.25 -4.00
N ILE A 32 -15.71 19.19 -4.77
CA ILE A 32 -16.75 20.23 -4.74
C ILE A 32 -17.46 20.28 -3.37
N MET A 33 -17.57 19.14 -2.69
CA MET A 33 -18.24 18.99 -1.40
C MET A 33 -17.34 19.42 -0.24
N PHE A 34 -16.08 19.02 -0.24
CA PHE A 34 -15.18 19.19 0.90
C PHE A 34 -14.28 20.43 0.83
N VAL A 35 -14.07 21.00 -0.36
CA VAL A 35 -13.30 22.23 -0.50
C VAL A 35 -14.21 23.44 -0.23
N PRO A 36 -13.88 24.30 0.75
CA PRO A 36 -14.72 25.43 1.10
C PRO A 36 -14.75 26.47 -0.02
N GLN A 37 -15.94 26.92 -0.38
CA GLN A 37 -16.20 27.90 -1.45
C GLN A 37 -17.09 29.04 -0.94
N LYS A 38 -17.02 30.20 -1.61
CA LYS A 38 -17.89 31.34 -1.35
C LYS A 38 -19.26 31.17 -2.00
N CYS A 39 -20.31 31.38 -1.22
CA CYS A 39 -21.68 31.50 -1.70
C CYS A 39 -22.26 32.84 -1.23
N GLY A 40 -21.86 33.93 -1.89
CA GLY A 40 -22.24 35.28 -1.48
C GLY A 40 -21.50 35.71 -0.21
N VAL A 41 -22.23 35.93 0.89
CA VAL A 41 -21.67 36.40 2.18
C VAL A 41 -21.24 35.23 3.07
N ASP A 42 -21.84 34.05 2.89
CA ASP A 42 -21.60 32.87 3.73
C ASP A 42 -20.86 31.75 2.99
N VAL A 43 -20.35 30.78 3.76
CA VAL A 43 -19.77 29.54 3.25
C VAL A 43 -20.88 28.63 2.71
N CYS A 44 -20.66 28.01 1.56
CA CYS A 44 -21.65 27.11 0.98
C CYS A 44 -21.91 25.89 1.89
N GLN A 45 -23.18 25.49 2.05
CA GLN A 45 -23.51 24.25 2.75
C GLN A 45 -23.13 23.03 1.89
N THR A 46 -22.63 21.98 2.54
CA THR A 46 -21.94 20.81 1.94
C THR A 46 -22.71 20.13 0.79
N THR A 47 -24.04 20.10 0.85
CA THR A 47 -24.90 19.48 -0.17
C THR A 47 -25.45 20.46 -1.20
N GLU A 48 -25.47 21.76 -0.92
CA GLU A 48 -25.96 22.77 -1.85
C GLU A 48 -25.00 22.96 -3.04
N ASN A 49 -23.70 22.78 -2.85
CA ASN A 49 -22.74 22.88 -3.96
C ASN A 49 -22.79 21.73 -4.96
N MET A 50 -23.21 20.53 -4.52
CA MET A 50 -23.21 19.34 -5.38
C MET A 50 -24.50 19.16 -6.17
N LEU A 51 -25.62 19.72 -5.70
CA LEU A 51 -26.97 19.45 -6.25
C LEU A 51 -27.76 20.72 -6.62
N ALA A 52 -27.31 21.93 -6.29
CA ALA A 52 -28.12 23.14 -6.52
C ALA A 52 -28.06 23.72 -7.94
N GLY A 53 -27.50 23.02 -8.93
CA GLY A 53 -27.66 23.39 -10.35
C GLY A 53 -27.24 24.81 -10.70
N LYS A 54 -26.18 25.34 -10.06
CA LYS A 54 -25.75 26.75 -10.23
C LYS A 54 -25.14 27.02 -11.61
N SER A 55 -24.47 26.02 -12.20
CA SER A 55 -23.97 26.08 -13.57
C SER A 55 -23.70 24.67 -14.11
N GLN A 56 -23.69 24.51 -15.44
CA GLN A 56 -23.34 23.25 -16.11
C GLN A 56 -21.98 22.70 -15.68
N LEU A 57 -21.04 23.58 -15.31
CA LEU A 57 -19.72 23.20 -14.82
C LEU A 57 -19.76 22.60 -13.40
N TYR A 58 -20.61 23.14 -12.51
CA TYR A 58 -20.78 22.57 -11.17
C TYR A 58 -21.41 21.19 -11.21
N ASP A 59 -22.43 21.01 -12.05
CA ASP A 59 -23.12 19.72 -12.19
C ASP A 59 -22.20 18.67 -12.83
N ALA A 60 -21.41 19.07 -13.84
CA ALA A 60 -20.39 18.21 -14.43
C ALA A 60 -19.29 17.85 -13.41
N ALA A 61 -18.84 18.81 -12.61
CA ALA A 61 -17.84 18.59 -11.55
C ALA A 61 -18.37 17.65 -10.45
N GLY A 62 -19.62 17.83 -10.01
CA GLY A 62 -20.27 16.92 -9.06
C GLY A 62 -20.43 15.50 -9.61
N SER A 63 -20.78 15.37 -10.89
CA SER A 63 -20.92 14.07 -11.56
C SER A 63 -19.57 13.34 -11.66
N ILE A 64 -18.50 14.04 -12.06
CA ILE A 64 -17.17 13.42 -12.14
C ILE A 64 -16.61 13.08 -10.75
N ASN A 65 -16.95 13.83 -9.69
CA ASN A 65 -16.61 13.47 -8.29
C ASN A 65 -17.16 12.08 -7.93
N ILE A 66 -18.44 11.83 -8.24
CA ILE A 66 -19.09 10.53 -7.97
C ILE A 66 -18.43 9.41 -8.79
N VAL A 67 -18.22 9.63 -10.09
CA VAL A 67 -17.59 8.63 -10.97
C VAL A 67 -16.17 8.31 -10.51
N THR A 68 -15.42 9.33 -10.09
CA THR A 68 -14.05 9.17 -9.58
C THR A 68 -14.03 8.39 -8.28
N PHE A 69 -14.99 8.66 -7.38
CA PHE A 69 -15.13 7.88 -6.15
C PHE A 69 -15.38 6.40 -6.44
N LEU A 70 -16.29 6.09 -7.38
CA LEU A 70 -16.56 4.70 -7.79
C LEU A 70 -15.33 4.04 -8.42
N ALA A 71 -14.54 4.77 -9.20
CA ALA A 71 -13.28 4.27 -9.75
C ALA A 71 -12.27 3.92 -8.66
N PHE A 72 -12.14 4.75 -7.61
CA PHE A 72 -11.30 4.41 -6.45
C PHE A 72 -11.82 3.22 -5.67
N MET A 73 -13.14 3.08 -5.51
CA MET A 73 -13.71 1.89 -4.86
C MET A 73 -13.41 0.60 -5.63
N PHE A 74 -13.48 0.66 -6.96
CA PHE A 74 -13.11 -0.46 -7.81
C PHE A 74 -11.61 -0.79 -7.69
N LEU A 75 -10.73 0.23 -7.70
CA LEU A 75 -9.30 0.04 -7.48
C LEU A 75 -9.02 -0.66 -6.14
N TYR A 76 -9.59 -0.17 -5.04
CA TYR A 76 -9.35 -0.78 -3.73
C TYR A 76 -9.94 -2.17 -3.59
N TYR A 77 -11.07 -2.45 -4.23
CA TYR A 77 -11.63 -3.79 -4.28
C TYR A 77 -10.66 -4.78 -4.94
N VAL A 78 -10.08 -4.42 -6.09
CA VAL A 78 -9.09 -5.23 -6.79
C VAL A 78 -7.81 -5.36 -5.95
N GLU A 79 -7.35 -4.26 -5.34
CA GLU A 79 -6.17 -4.22 -4.46
C GLU A 79 -6.30 -5.21 -3.30
N ILE A 80 -7.42 -5.18 -2.56
CA ILE A 80 -7.67 -6.09 -1.42
C ILE A 80 -7.79 -7.55 -1.87
N ARG A 81 -8.37 -7.82 -3.04
CA ARG A 81 -8.41 -9.19 -3.59
C ARG A 81 -7.02 -9.70 -3.95
N ARG A 82 -6.19 -8.86 -4.57
CA ARG A 82 -4.80 -9.16 -4.90
C ARG A 82 -4.00 -9.46 -3.63
N GLU A 83 -4.10 -8.61 -2.61
CA GLU A 83 -3.35 -8.76 -1.35
C GLU A 83 -3.73 -10.02 -0.57
N ASN A 84 -5.03 -10.32 -0.44
CA ASN A 84 -5.46 -11.54 0.24
C ASN A 84 -4.93 -12.80 -0.46
N LYS A 85 -4.91 -12.80 -1.80
CA LYS A 85 -4.41 -13.92 -2.59
C LYS A 85 -2.89 -14.06 -2.49
N MET A 86 -2.15 -12.94 -2.47
CA MET A 86 -0.71 -12.98 -2.24
C MET A 86 -0.37 -13.53 -0.85
N ILE A 87 -1.09 -13.12 0.21
CA ILE A 87 -0.88 -13.65 1.57
C ILE A 87 -1.17 -15.15 1.63
N ASP A 88 -2.25 -15.61 0.99
CA ASP A 88 -2.64 -17.02 1.04
C ASP A 88 -1.67 -17.92 0.24
N TYR A 89 -0.91 -17.36 -0.73
CA TYR A 89 -0.06 -18.13 -1.65
C TYR A 89 1.45 -17.94 -1.46
N LEU A 90 1.90 -16.84 -0.85
CA LEU A 90 3.32 -16.46 -0.76
C LEU A 90 3.73 -16.18 0.70
N GLU A 91 4.88 -16.72 1.10
CA GLU A 91 5.51 -16.38 2.39
C GLU A 91 6.67 -15.38 2.18
N MET A 92 6.79 -14.39 3.07
CA MET A 92 7.97 -13.52 3.13
C MET A 92 9.13 -14.26 3.80
N ASN A 93 10.16 -14.63 3.03
CA ASN A 93 11.41 -15.15 3.57
C ASN A 93 12.56 -14.15 3.38
N ARG A 94 13.09 -13.62 4.48
CA ARG A 94 14.19 -12.63 4.49
C ARG A 94 15.56 -13.23 4.17
N GLU A 95 15.69 -14.56 4.24
CA GLU A 95 16.94 -15.28 4.00
C GLU A 95 17.11 -15.68 2.53
N LEU A 96 16.07 -15.52 1.71
CA LEU A 96 16.10 -15.83 0.27
C LEU A 96 16.28 -14.56 -0.58
N PRO A 97 16.99 -14.67 -1.72
CA PRO A 97 17.18 -13.56 -2.63
C PRO A 97 15.85 -13.16 -3.30
N LYS A 98 15.63 -11.85 -3.44
CA LYS A 98 14.37 -11.22 -3.90
C LYS A 98 14.40 -10.83 -5.39
N ASP A 99 15.39 -11.29 -6.15
CA ASP A 99 15.51 -10.96 -7.56
C ASP A 99 14.46 -11.69 -8.42
N ASN A 100 14.13 -11.11 -9.58
CA ASN A 100 13.07 -11.61 -10.47
C ASN A 100 13.31 -13.06 -10.93
N GLU A 101 14.57 -13.49 -11.02
CA GLU A 101 14.95 -14.83 -11.46
C GLU A 101 14.75 -15.84 -10.32
N SER A 102 15.26 -15.54 -9.12
CA SER A 102 15.06 -16.34 -7.91
C SER A 102 13.59 -16.47 -7.49
N VAL A 103 12.81 -15.39 -7.62
CA VAL A 103 11.37 -15.44 -7.34
C VAL A 103 10.65 -16.26 -8.41
N GLY A 104 11.04 -16.13 -9.70
CA GLY A 104 10.55 -16.98 -10.78
C GLY A 104 10.79 -18.47 -10.51
N GLU A 105 11.97 -18.86 -10.08
CA GLU A 105 12.31 -20.26 -9.72
C GLU A 105 11.51 -20.78 -8.51
N ALA A 106 11.23 -19.91 -7.53
CA ALA A 106 10.36 -20.26 -6.41
C ALA A 106 8.90 -20.43 -6.85
N LEU A 107 8.42 -19.59 -7.78
CA LEU A 107 7.07 -19.66 -8.34
C LEU A 107 6.85 -20.91 -9.17
N VAL A 108 7.87 -21.45 -9.86
CA VAL A 108 7.76 -22.73 -10.60
C VAL A 108 7.34 -23.90 -9.69
N LYS A 109 7.62 -23.83 -8.38
CA LYS A 109 7.18 -24.84 -7.40
C LYS A 109 5.69 -24.72 -7.05
N LEU A 110 5.06 -23.59 -7.38
CA LEU A 110 3.63 -23.35 -7.22
C LEU A 110 2.87 -23.93 -8.41
N ASP A 111 1.68 -24.48 -8.17
CA ASP A 111 0.83 -25.00 -9.25
C ASP A 111 0.51 -23.92 -10.30
N LYS A 112 0.55 -24.29 -11.59
CA LYS A 112 0.36 -23.35 -12.70
C LYS A 112 -0.97 -22.58 -12.61
N SER A 113 -2.03 -23.23 -12.12
CA SER A 113 -3.33 -22.59 -11.95
C SER A 113 -3.30 -21.41 -10.97
N LYS A 114 -2.43 -21.44 -9.96
CA LYS A 114 -2.31 -20.37 -8.96
C LYS A 114 -1.46 -19.21 -9.49
N GLN A 115 -0.42 -19.52 -10.28
CA GLN A 115 0.40 -18.51 -10.95
C GLN A 115 -0.44 -17.69 -11.93
N ASP A 116 -1.26 -18.36 -12.75
CA ASP A 116 -2.14 -17.68 -13.71
C ASP A 116 -3.16 -16.78 -12.99
N GLU A 117 -3.67 -17.18 -11.83
CA GLU A 117 -4.56 -16.37 -11.00
C GLU A 117 -3.85 -15.11 -10.45
N LEU A 118 -2.61 -15.24 -9.97
CA LEU A 118 -1.77 -14.12 -9.50
C LEU A 118 -1.52 -13.10 -10.62
N HIS A 119 -1.10 -13.58 -11.79
CA HIS A 119 -0.85 -12.70 -12.95
C HIS A 119 -2.12 -12.04 -13.47
N GLY A 120 -3.26 -12.75 -13.45
CA GLY A 120 -4.57 -12.17 -13.79
C GLY A 120 -4.97 -11.03 -12.88
N LEU A 121 -4.84 -11.22 -11.56
CA LEU A 121 -5.14 -10.18 -10.56
C LEU A 121 -4.20 -8.97 -10.67
N ASP A 122 -2.93 -9.19 -10.96
CA ASP A 122 -1.97 -8.10 -11.17
C ASP A 122 -2.29 -7.28 -12.44
N HIS A 123 -2.73 -7.96 -13.51
CA HIS A 123 -3.20 -7.30 -14.73
C HIS A 123 -4.47 -6.48 -14.50
N GLU A 124 -5.45 -7.02 -13.77
CA GLU A 124 -6.67 -6.31 -13.37
C GLU A 124 -6.33 -5.07 -12.53
N TYR A 125 -5.42 -5.21 -11.57
CA TYR A 125 -4.97 -4.11 -10.72
C TYR A 125 -4.28 -3.01 -11.53
N ARG A 126 -3.45 -3.37 -12.52
CA ARG A 126 -2.83 -2.42 -13.44
C ARG A 126 -3.87 -1.61 -14.23
N TYR A 127 -4.87 -2.28 -14.79
CA TYR A 127 -5.93 -1.59 -15.54
C TYR A 127 -6.74 -0.65 -14.62
N ALA A 128 -7.15 -1.15 -13.44
CA ALA A 128 -7.86 -0.35 -12.44
C ALA A 128 -7.04 0.88 -12.01
N GLY A 129 -5.72 0.71 -11.83
CA GLY A 129 -4.79 1.79 -11.47
C GLY A 129 -4.75 2.89 -12.52
N TYR A 130 -4.57 2.56 -13.81
CA TYR A 130 -4.56 3.56 -14.87
C TYR A 130 -5.90 4.28 -15.04
N VAL A 131 -7.02 3.55 -14.92
CA VAL A 131 -8.36 4.15 -14.95
C VAL A 131 -8.53 5.14 -13.80
N ALA A 132 -8.13 4.76 -12.58
CA ALA A 132 -8.21 5.65 -11.41
C ALA A 132 -7.33 6.90 -11.58
N MET A 133 -6.11 6.78 -12.13
CA MET A 133 -5.25 7.92 -12.43
C MET A 133 -5.88 8.89 -13.42
N PHE A 134 -6.44 8.36 -14.52
CA PHE A 134 -7.11 9.19 -15.52
C PHE A 134 -8.34 9.92 -14.96
N MET A 135 -9.16 9.20 -14.17
CA MET A 135 -10.32 9.78 -13.51
C MET A 135 -9.91 10.86 -12.51
N PHE A 136 -8.86 10.63 -11.72
CA PHE A 136 -8.34 11.61 -10.78
C PHE A 136 -7.88 12.92 -11.43
N VAL A 137 -7.13 12.84 -12.54
CA VAL A 137 -6.68 14.03 -13.29
C VAL A 137 -7.88 14.79 -13.82
N THR A 138 -8.85 14.09 -14.40
CA THR A 138 -10.08 14.69 -14.93
C THR A 138 -10.90 15.34 -13.81
N ASN A 139 -11.04 14.65 -12.67
CA ASN A 139 -11.76 15.12 -11.50
C ASN A 139 -11.18 16.39 -10.92
N THR A 140 -9.85 16.39 -10.72
CA THR A 140 -9.11 17.52 -10.18
C THR A 140 -9.20 18.70 -11.14
N GLY A 141 -9.00 18.49 -12.45
CA GLY A 141 -9.11 19.55 -13.45
C GLY A 141 -10.49 20.20 -13.50
N LEU A 142 -11.55 19.39 -13.67
CA LEU A 142 -12.92 19.88 -13.77
C LEU A 142 -13.44 20.50 -12.47
N SER A 143 -13.04 19.97 -11.32
CA SER A 143 -13.46 20.52 -10.01
C SER A 143 -12.70 21.79 -9.65
N SER A 144 -11.43 21.90 -10.04
CA SER A 144 -10.61 23.07 -9.68
C SER A 144 -11.11 24.36 -10.33
N VAL A 145 -11.63 24.30 -11.56
CA VAL A 145 -12.16 25.49 -12.27
C VAL A 145 -13.23 26.23 -11.47
N PRO A 146 -14.38 25.62 -11.10
CA PRO A 146 -15.42 26.29 -10.32
C PRO A 146 -14.96 26.67 -8.90
N ILE A 147 -14.11 25.84 -8.27
CA ILE A 147 -13.54 26.10 -6.94
C ILE A 147 -12.69 27.38 -6.95
N LEU A 148 -11.81 27.52 -7.94
CA LEU A 148 -10.91 28.66 -8.05
C LEU A 148 -11.64 29.96 -8.43
N GLN A 149 -12.74 29.85 -9.17
CA GLN A 149 -13.61 30.98 -9.47
C GLN A 149 -14.38 31.50 -8.24
N HIS A 150 -14.68 30.64 -7.25
CA HIS A 150 -15.44 30.98 -6.04
C HIS A 150 -14.62 30.80 -4.75
N THR A 151 -13.37 31.30 -4.76
CA THR A 151 -12.44 31.15 -3.63
C THR A 151 -12.87 31.94 -2.41
N LEU A 152 -12.94 31.26 -1.26
CA LEU A 152 -13.29 31.88 0.01
C LEU A 152 -12.11 32.62 0.61
N ASP A 153 -11.01 31.91 0.82
CA ASP A 153 -9.79 32.44 1.42
C ASP A 153 -8.63 31.48 1.14
N THR A 154 -7.45 31.73 1.72
CA THR A 154 -6.26 30.87 1.70
C THR A 154 -6.59 29.41 2.05
N LYS A 155 -7.60 29.18 2.89
CA LYS A 155 -8.10 27.85 3.28
C LYS A 155 -8.58 27.01 2.10
N THR A 156 -9.20 27.62 1.09
CA THR A 156 -9.66 26.92 -0.13
C THR A 156 -8.47 26.29 -0.85
N TYR A 157 -7.38 27.06 -1.01
CA TYR A 157 -6.17 26.61 -1.69
C TYR A 157 -5.45 25.51 -0.91
N THR A 158 -5.30 25.66 0.41
CA THR A 158 -4.60 24.66 1.22
C THR A 158 -5.35 23.33 1.28
N VAL A 159 -6.69 23.35 1.40
CA VAL A 159 -7.51 22.13 1.39
C VAL A 159 -7.48 21.47 0.02
N LEU A 160 -7.65 22.23 -1.07
CA LEU A 160 -7.57 21.69 -2.43
C LEU A 160 -6.21 21.03 -2.68
N LEU A 161 -5.11 21.74 -2.40
CA LEU A 161 -3.76 21.24 -2.59
C LEU A 161 -3.50 19.98 -1.78
N THR A 162 -3.88 19.97 -0.51
CA THR A 162 -3.64 18.83 0.38
C THR A 162 -4.42 17.59 -0.08
N ASN A 163 -5.68 17.75 -0.49
CA ASN A 163 -6.49 16.65 -1.01
C ASN A 163 -5.92 16.07 -2.30
N VAL A 164 -5.46 16.93 -3.22
CA VAL A 164 -4.81 16.50 -4.47
C VAL A 164 -3.51 15.76 -4.16
N LEU A 165 -2.67 16.28 -3.25
CA LEU A 165 -1.39 15.66 -2.90
C LEU A 165 -1.58 14.27 -2.27
N PHE A 166 -2.54 14.09 -1.36
CA PHE A 166 -2.75 12.79 -0.72
C PHE A 166 -3.10 11.69 -1.74
N ILE A 167 -3.92 11.99 -2.72
CA ILE A 167 -4.28 11.02 -3.76
C ILE A 167 -3.18 10.87 -4.80
N ALA A 168 -2.47 11.94 -5.14
CA ALA A 168 -1.30 11.85 -6.01
C ALA A 168 -0.24 10.92 -5.41
N SER A 169 0.00 10.99 -4.09
CA SER A 169 0.90 10.07 -3.38
C SER A 169 0.44 8.62 -3.47
N LYS A 170 -0.84 8.32 -3.20
CA LYS A 170 -1.37 6.95 -3.34
C LYS A 170 -1.28 6.45 -4.78
N LEU A 171 -1.64 7.27 -5.76
CA LEU A 171 -1.56 6.88 -7.17
C LEU A 171 -0.11 6.67 -7.63
N HIS A 172 0.85 7.41 -7.07
CA HIS A 172 2.27 7.17 -7.31
C HIS A 172 2.71 5.81 -6.76
N GLU A 173 2.25 5.41 -5.57
CA GLU A 173 2.50 4.07 -5.03
C GLU A 173 1.90 2.99 -5.93
N VAL A 174 0.63 3.13 -6.33
CA VAL A 174 -0.03 2.24 -7.30
C VAL A 174 0.79 2.14 -8.59
N TYR A 175 1.23 3.28 -9.15
CA TYR A 175 2.06 3.32 -10.35
C TYR A 175 3.39 2.57 -10.16
N SER A 176 4.03 2.72 -9.00
CA SER A 176 5.29 2.03 -8.71
C SER A 176 5.13 0.52 -8.58
N ILE A 177 3.97 0.04 -8.12
CA ILE A 177 3.65 -1.39 -7.98
C ILE A 177 3.28 -2.01 -9.32
N VAL A 178 2.51 -1.31 -10.16
CA VAL A 178 2.06 -1.87 -11.46
C VAL A 178 3.14 -1.85 -12.55
N ASN A 179 4.21 -1.06 -12.34
CA ASN A 179 5.33 -0.93 -13.27
C ASN A 179 6.55 -1.77 -12.85
N THR A 180 6.34 -2.84 -12.08
CA THR A 180 7.37 -3.79 -11.70
C THR A 180 7.57 -4.87 -12.76
N LYS A 181 8.63 -5.67 -12.59
CA LYS A 181 8.88 -6.84 -13.43
C LYS A 181 7.90 -7.97 -13.11
N GLU A 182 7.68 -8.85 -14.07
CA GLU A 182 6.61 -9.86 -14.07
C GLU A 182 6.56 -10.79 -12.84
N HIS A 183 7.69 -11.11 -12.21
CA HIS A 183 7.73 -11.99 -11.02
C HIS A 183 7.95 -11.22 -9.71
N VAL A 184 7.87 -9.88 -9.74
CA VAL A 184 8.06 -9.04 -8.57
C VAL A 184 6.71 -8.57 -8.04
N PHE A 185 6.20 -9.31 -7.05
CA PHE A 185 4.95 -9.02 -6.37
C PHE A 185 5.20 -8.18 -5.11
N TYR A 186 5.02 -6.86 -5.20
CA TYR A 186 5.02 -5.99 -4.02
C TYR A 186 3.63 -5.92 -3.39
N SER A 187 3.59 -5.91 -2.06
CA SER A 187 2.39 -5.57 -1.30
C SER A 187 2.15 -4.06 -1.35
N ALA A 188 0.89 -3.67 -1.49
CA ALA A 188 0.43 -2.28 -1.42
C ALA A 188 0.31 -1.75 0.02
N TYR A 189 0.28 -2.62 1.03
CA TYR A 189 0.07 -2.24 2.44
C TYR A 189 1.28 -2.55 3.33
N LEU A 190 2.02 -3.62 3.04
CA LEU A 190 3.21 -3.96 3.82
C LEU A 190 4.36 -3.03 3.44
N THR A 191 4.69 -2.13 4.36
CA THR A 191 5.84 -1.22 4.24
C THR A 191 7.08 -1.92 4.82
N GLU A 192 7.93 -2.49 3.98
CA GLU A 192 9.14 -3.15 4.48
C GLU A 192 10.27 -2.14 4.71
N ARG A 193 10.62 -1.92 5.98
CA ARG A 193 12.02 -1.67 6.38
C ARG A 193 12.28 -2.33 7.72
N GLN A 194 13.25 -3.25 7.79
CA GLN A 194 14.12 -3.43 8.96
C GLN A 194 15.12 -4.59 8.82
N GLN A 195 16.33 -4.36 9.35
CA GLN A 195 17.12 -5.42 9.96
C GLN A 195 17.83 -4.82 11.19
N PHE A 196 17.50 -5.33 12.38
CA PHE A 196 18.42 -5.37 13.51
C PHE A 196 18.75 -6.84 13.73
N ASN A 197 20.04 -7.11 13.68
CA ASN A 197 20.66 -8.41 13.42
C ASN A 197 21.74 -8.71 14.46
N ASP A 198 21.65 -8.03 15.60
CA ASP A 198 22.62 -8.05 16.66
C ASP A 198 21.92 -7.92 18.03
N ILE A 199 22.62 -8.32 19.08
CA ILE A 199 22.16 -8.28 20.48
C ILE A 199 21.92 -6.82 20.87
N ASP A 200 20.83 -6.58 21.61
CA ASP A 200 20.59 -5.29 22.25
C ASP A 200 21.62 -5.09 23.39
N PRO A 201 22.68 -4.29 23.20
CA PRO A 201 23.85 -4.31 24.08
C PRO A 201 23.61 -3.64 25.43
N ASP A 202 22.54 -2.86 25.54
CA ASP A 202 22.14 -2.14 26.76
C ASP A 202 21.77 -3.11 27.91
N VAL A 203 21.64 -4.40 27.58
CA VAL A 203 21.28 -5.50 28.48
C VAL A 203 22.45 -6.45 28.73
N LEU A 204 23.62 -6.23 28.11
CA LEU A 204 24.80 -7.07 28.33
C LEU A 204 25.36 -6.82 29.75
N THR A 205 25.16 -7.79 30.64
CA THR A 205 25.79 -7.82 31.96
C THR A 205 27.30 -8.09 31.85
N PRO A 206 28.17 -7.52 32.73
CA PRO A 206 29.62 -7.71 32.67
C PRO A 206 30.07 -9.19 32.68
N ALA A 207 29.30 -10.06 33.35
CA ALA A 207 29.58 -11.49 33.43
C ALA A 207 29.39 -12.26 32.12
N VAL A 208 28.68 -11.70 31.14
CA VAL A 208 28.46 -12.34 29.81
C VAL A 208 29.52 -11.88 28.80
N ALA A 209 30.04 -10.66 28.94
CA ALA A 209 31.12 -10.12 28.11
C ALA A 209 32.43 -10.92 28.21
N GLU A 210 32.71 -11.50 29.38
CA GLU A 210 33.88 -12.38 29.58
C GLU A 210 33.63 -13.83 29.09
N SER A 211 32.37 -14.28 29.06
CA SER A 211 32.02 -15.67 28.69
C SER A 211 31.94 -15.93 27.17
N GLU A 212 31.84 -14.88 26.36
CA GLU A 212 31.91 -14.98 24.90
C GLU A 212 33.37 -15.02 24.40
N GLU A 213 34.34 -14.45 25.15
CA GLU A 213 35.77 -14.62 24.89
C GLU A 213 36.22 -16.08 25.14
N ASP A 214 35.66 -16.76 26.15
CA ASP A 214 36.02 -18.14 26.51
C ASP A 214 35.39 -19.22 25.61
N ASN A 215 34.22 -19.00 25.00
CA ASN A 215 33.51 -20.03 24.23
C ASN A 215 33.92 -20.17 22.75
N LEU A 216 34.72 -19.25 22.22
CA LEU A 216 35.43 -19.44 20.94
C LEU A 216 36.56 -20.48 21.07
N VAL A 217 37.01 -20.79 22.29
CA VAL A 217 38.11 -21.72 22.57
C VAL A 217 37.62 -23.16 22.78
N SER A 218 36.37 -23.35 23.21
CA SER A 218 35.82 -24.68 23.56
C SER A 218 35.27 -25.46 22.36
N THR A 219 35.19 -24.85 21.17
CA THR A 219 34.64 -25.47 19.94
C THR A 219 35.52 -26.57 19.33
N GLU A 220 36.70 -26.87 19.88
CA GLU A 220 37.62 -27.89 19.33
C GLU A 220 37.45 -29.32 19.88
N ASN A 221 36.67 -29.55 20.95
CA ASN A 221 36.64 -30.87 21.61
C ASN A 221 35.26 -31.56 21.57
N VAL A 222 34.87 -32.09 20.41
CA VAL A 222 33.75 -33.05 20.26
C VAL A 222 34.28 -34.48 20.26
N THR A 223 33.82 -35.33 21.19
CA THR A 223 33.91 -36.80 21.11
C THR A 223 32.53 -37.40 20.78
N VAL A 224 32.50 -38.36 19.84
CA VAL A 224 31.38 -39.29 19.62
C VAL A 224 31.91 -40.72 19.74
N GLU A 225 31.15 -41.55 20.46
CA GLU A 225 31.42 -42.93 20.86
C GLU A 225 31.38 -44.00 19.74
N GLU A 226 31.96 -45.14 20.13
CA GLU A 226 32.21 -46.46 19.54
C GLU A 226 31.26 -47.04 18.46
N THR A 227 31.87 -47.79 17.53
CA THR A 227 31.35 -49.09 17.07
C THR A 227 32.49 -50.10 16.93
N LYS A 228 32.35 -51.25 17.61
CA LYS A 228 33.21 -52.45 17.53
C LYS A 228 32.85 -53.28 16.30
N GLU A 229 33.86 -53.84 15.63
CA GLU A 229 33.78 -55.17 15.01
C GLU A 229 35.19 -55.79 14.93
N GLU A 230 35.32 -57.01 15.46
CA GLU A 230 36.51 -57.87 15.44
C GLU A 230 36.45 -58.85 14.25
N VAL A 231 37.66 -59.32 13.89
CA VAL A 231 38.09 -60.43 13.00
C VAL A 231 38.51 -60.03 11.59
#